data_AF-A0A9X5U8R2-F1
#
_entry.id   AF-A0A9X5U8R2-F1
#
_cell.length_a   1.000
_cell.length_b   1.000
_cell.length_c   1.000
_cell.angle_alpha   90.00
_cell.angle_beta   90.00
_cell.angle_gamma   90.00
#
_symmetry.space_group_name_H-M   'P 1'
#
loop_
_entity.id
_entity.type
_entity.pdbx_description
1 polymer ?
#
loop_
_entity_poly.entity_id
_entity_poly.type
_entity_poly.pdbx_seq_one_letter_code
_entity_poly.pdbx_strand_id
1 'polypeptide(L)'
;MTMSDRPGQHPTDGRATRTRWRRRLTGLTLLVAGATALIPAQGALAGDGFQPPLARAETAIKAAYAQAFTGGQDPAHSLAAVEDGPALAGTLAQAMQNFPEATHTAQVAVSGITFKGLLNAKLRFHITYQGGADFGEQDGTAVVVNRQWKVSRETFCTVMGWAGAVCPPKAGHQPQNPAAAQRAIQQAYAQAFTGGQDPAHSLAAVQDGPALADTLAQAMQNFPEATATAAVTTSDIVFTDPRNAWLRFHITYQGGLDFGVQSGTAVLVDGHWKVSRQTFCTVMGWAGATCPAP
;
A
#
# COMPACT_ATOMS: atom_id res chain seq x y z
N MET A 1 36.09 17.98 -61.69
CA MET A 1 37.25 18.79 -61.25
C MET A 1 36.92 19.30 -59.86
N THR A 2 37.63 19.02 -58.77
CA THR A 2 38.83 18.23 -58.49
C THR A 2 38.76 17.81 -57.02
N MET A 3 39.32 16.63 -56.76
CA MET A 3 39.74 16.08 -55.48
C MET A 3 40.47 17.10 -54.58
N SER A 4 40.35 16.95 -53.25
CA SER A 4 41.50 17.18 -52.37
C SER A 4 41.41 16.40 -51.05
N ASP A 5 42.60 16.03 -50.57
CA ASP A 5 42.99 14.83 -49.84
C ASP A 5 42.92 14.87 -48.30
N ARG A 6 42.90 13.64 -47.72
CA ARG A 6 43.32 13.28 -46.34
C ARG A 6 44.86 13.21 -46.27
N PRO A 7 45.51 13.46 -45.11
CA PRO A 7 45.79 12.40 -44.10
C PRO A 7 45.83 12.97 -42.65
N GLY A 8 45.82 12.25 -41.53
CA GLY A 8 45.99 10.86 -41.13
C GLY A 8 46.49 10.88 -39.68
N GLN A 9 46.12 9.91 -38.82
CA GLN A 9 47.00 9.28 -37.81
C GLN A 9 46.24 8.30 -36.89
N HIS A 10 47.01 7.32 -36.44
CA HIS A 10 46.68 5.98 -35.95
C HIS A 10 46.46 5.91 -34.40
N PRO A 11 46.02 4.74 -33.89
CA PRO A 11 45.51 4.53 -32.53
C PRO A 11 46.60 4.14 -31.53
N THR A 12 46.32 4.30 -30.24
CA THR A 12 47.09 3.66 -29.16
C THR A 12 46.18 2.94 -28.17
N ASP A 13 46.47 1.65 -28.02
CA ASP A 13 45.99 0.73 -27.01
C ASP A 13 46.28 1.22 -25.58
N GLY A 14 45.27 1.17 -24.72
CA GLY A 14 45.40 1.38 -23.28
C GLY A 14 44.95 0.15 -22.49
N ARG A 15 45.91 -0.72 -22.17
CA ARG A 15 45.77 -1.92 -21.33
C ARG A 15 45.01 -1.67 -20.02
N ALA A 16 44.03 -2.54 -19.76
CA ALA A 16 43.41 -2.72 -18.46
C ALA A 16 44.37 -3.35 -17.44
N THR A 17 44.74 -2.61 -16.41
CA THR A 17 45.44 -3.10 -15.22
C THR A 17 44.42 -3.58 -14.18
N ARG A 18 44.30 -4.91 -14.03
CA ARG A 18 43.63 -5.56 -12.90
C ARG A 18 44.50 -5.45 -11.65
N THR A 19 44.12 -4.65 -10.68
CA THR A 19 44.71 -4.66 -9.33
C THR A 19 43.85 -5.48 -8.38
N ARG A 20 44.42 -6.63 -7.99
CA ARG A 20 44.00 -7.46 -6.84
C ARG A 20 44.10 -6.64 -5.56
N TRP A 21 43.03 -6.53 -4.80
CA TRP A 21 43.09 -6.15 -3.39
C TRP A 21 42.80 -7.38 -2.53
N ARG A 22 43.86 -7.88 -1.88
CA ARG A 22 43.81 -8.88 -0.81
C ARG A 22 43.86 -8.16 0.53
N ARG A 23 42.88 -8.52 1.38
CA ARG A 23 42.93 -8.71 2.84
C ARG A 23 43.70 -7.69 3.69
N ARG A 24 42.98 -7.08 4.65
CA ARG A 24 43.41 -7.06 6.06
C ARG A 24 42.22 -7.33 6.99
N LEU A 25 42.32 -8.46 7.69
CA LEU A 25 41.59 -8.82 8.90
C LEU A 25 42.39 -8.26 10.08
N THR A 26 41.76 -7.38 10.84
CA THR A 26 42.14 -6.90 12.17
C THR A 26 40.80 -6.55 12.80
N GLY A 27 40.28 -7.33 13.75
CA GLY A 27 40.86 -7.47 15.07
C GLY A 27 40.18 -6.45 15.97
N LEU A 28 38.94 -6.74 16.39
CA LEU A 28 38.25 -5.96 17.41
C LEU A 28 37.73 -6.91 18.48
N THR A 29 38.56 -7.09 19.51
CA THR A 29 38.21 -7.73 20.76
C THR A 29 37.53 -6.67 21.62
N LEU A 30 36.23 -6.81 21.89
CA LEU A 30 35.53 -5.97 22.85
C LEU A 30 34.97 -6.87 23.96
N LEU A 31 35.58 -6.70 25.13
CA LEU A 31 35.21 -7.28 26.42
C LEU A 31 33.78 -6.88 26.77
N VAL A 32 32.87 -7.86 26.81
CA VAL A 32 31.58 -7.73 27.50
C VAL A 32 31.80 -8.22 28.92
N ALA A 33 31.90 -7.28 29.86
CA ALA A 33 31.84 -7.57 31.29
C ALA A 33 30.43 -8.07 31.63
N GLY A 34 30.33 -9.34 32.02
CA GLY A 34 29.12 -9.94 32.55
C GLY A 34 28.84 -9.44 33.95
N ALA A 35 27.77 -8.65 34.10
CA ALA A 35 27.11 -8.45 35.38
C ALA A 35 25.98 -9.49 35.51
N THR A 36 26.27 -10.64 36.08
CA THR A 36 25.27 -11.60 36.56
C THR A 36 24.55 -11.01 37.77
N ALA A 37 23.39 -10.41 37.54
CA ALA A 37 22.42 -10.17 38.61
C ALA A 37 21.73 -11.50 38.95
N LEU A 38 21.99 -12.00 40.16
CA LEU A 38 21.25 -13.10 40.78
C LEU A 38 19.79 -12.66 40.97
N ILE A 39 18.88 -13.25 40.19
CA ILE A 39 17.44 -13.15 40.42
C ILE A 39 17.05 -14.31 41.33
N PRO A 40 16.47 -14.08 42.52
CA PRO A 40 15.89 -15.16 43.31
C PRO A 40 14.67 -15.72 42.57
N ALA A 41 14.74 -17.02 42.26
CA ALA A 41 13.60 -17.82 41.86
C ALA A 41 12.81 -18.21 43.12
N GLN A 42 11.55 -17.79 43.18
CA GLN A 42 10.43 -18.28 44.02
C GLN A 42 9.30 -17.24 43.85
N GLY A 43 8.05 -17.53 43.51
CA GLY A 43 7.28 -18.74 43.32
C GLY A 43 5.85 -18.33 42.92
N ALA A 44 4.94 -19.30 42.92
CA ALA A 44 3.49 -19.18 42.71
C ALA A 44 2.99 -19.11 41.24
N LEU A 45 2.77 -20.31 40.70
CA LEU A 45 1.69 -20.61 39.77
C LEU A 45 0.35 -20.41 40.51
N ALA A 46 -0.41 -19.39 40.15
CA ALA A 46 -1.86 -19.34 40.31
C ALA A 46 -2.41 -18.40 39.22
N GLY A 47 -3.41 -18.88 38.49
CA GLY A 47 -3.97 -18.17 37.35
C GLY A 47 -4.72 -16.92 37.77
N ASP A 48 -4.20 -15.77 37.37
CA ASP A 48 -4.95 -14.53 37.32
C ASP A 48 -4.91 -14.01 35.88
N GLY A 49 -6.10 -13.75 35.34
CA GLY A 49 -6.26 -13.12 34.04
C GLY A 49 -5.39 -11.87 33.97
N PHE A 50 -4.53 -11.79 32.95
CA PHE A 50 -3.56 -10.72 32.77
C PHE A 50 -4.30 -9.41 32.42
N GLN A 51 -4.94 -8.79 33.41
CA GLN A 51 -5.58 -7.50 33.28
C GLN A 51 -4.56 -6.45 33.72
N PRO A 52 -3.89 -5.74 32.78
CA PRO A 52 -2.99 -4.68 33.15
C PRO A 52 -3.76 -3.65 33.99
N PRO A 53 -3.13 -3.01 34.98
CA PRO A 53 -3.75 -1.91 35.71
C PRO A 53 -4.33 -0.90 34.73
N LEU A 54 -5.55 -0.42 34.97
CA LEU A 54 -6.29 0.43 34.03
C LEU A 54 -5.46 1.64 33.55
N ALA A 55 -4.72 2.28 34.44
CA ALA A 55 -3.79 3.36 34.12
C ALA A 55 -2.66 2.96 33.14
N ARG A 56 -2.16 1.73 33.24
CA ARG A 56 -1.16 1.19 32.31
C ARG A 56 -1.78 0.96 30.93
N ALA A 57 -3.02 0.47 30.87
CA ALA A 57 -3.74 0.28 29.61
C ALA A 57 -4.02 1.62 28.92
N GLU A 58 -4.48 2.63 29.66
CA GLU A 58 -4.69 3.98 29.13
C GLU A 58 -3.38 4.59 28.58
N THR A 59 -2.29 4.47 29.33
CA THR A 59 -0.97 4.96 28.89
C THR A 59 -0.53 4.27 27.60
N ALA A 60 -0.73 2.95 27.50
CA ALA A 60 -0.40 2.19 26.30
C ALA A 60 -1.27 2.58 25.08
N ILE A 61 -2.57 2.84 25.29
CA ILE A 61 -3.47 3.34 24.24
C ILE A 61 -3.01 4.71 23.72
N LYS A 62 -2.71 5.65 24.64
CA LYS A 62 -2.19 6.97 24.27
C LYS A 62 -0.89 6.88 23.47
N ALA A 63 0.03 5.99 23.89
CA ALA A 63 1.28 5.76 23.18
C ALA A 63 1.05 5.16 21.77
N ALA A 64 0.11 4.21 21.62
CA ALA A 64 -0.21 3.64 20.32
C ALA A 64 -0.77 4.68 19.34
N TYR A 65 -1.65 5.58 19.81
CA TYR A 65 -2.17 6.67 18.98
C TYR A 65 -1.08 7.67 18.60
N ALA A 66 -0.24 8.09 19.55
CA ALA A 66 0.90 8.96 19.27
C ALA A 66 1.85 8.34 18.23
N GLN A 67 2.17 7.06 18.36
CA GLN A 67 2.98 6.34 17.39
C GLN A 67 2.30 6.24 16.01
N ALA A 68 0.99 6.03 15.94
CA ALA A 68 0.30 5.88 14.67
C ALA A 68 0.07 7.20 13.91
N PHE A 69 -0.12 8.31 14.62
CA PHE A 69 -0.62 9.57 14.04
C PHE A 69 0.26 10.80 14.24
N THR A 70 1.34 10.73 15.02
CA THR A 70 2.31 11.83 15.06
C THR A 70 3.13 11.83 13.77
N GLY A 71 3.14 12.98 13.08
CA GLY A 71 3.78 13.13 11.78
C GLY A 71 5.31 13.11 11.84
N GLY A 72 5.91 12.91 10.66
CA GLY A 72 7.38 12.93 10.49
C GLY A 72 8.10 11.68 11.00
N GLN A 73 7.36 10.65 11.39
CA GLN A 73 7.89 9.37 11.81
C GLN A 73 8.17 8.43 10.62
N ASP A 74 8.99 7.41 10.87
CA ASP A 74 9.18 6.32 9.92
C ASP A 74 7.84 5.57 9.69
N PRO A 75 7.40 5.33 8.44
CA PRO A 75 6.13 4.68 8.16
C PRO A 75 5.98 3.29 8.80
N ALA A 76 7.06 2.50 8.86
CA ALA A 76 6.99 1.18 9.48
C ALA A 76 6.82 1.28 11.01
N HIS A 77 7.43 2.29 11.63
CA HIS A 77 7.19 2.62 13.03
C HIS A 77 5.72 2.98 13.28
N SER A 78 5.11 3.86 12.48
CA SER A 78 3.71 4.23 12.67
C SER A 78 2.77 3.04 12.48
N LEU A 79 2.97 2.26 11.42
CA LEU A 79 2.16 1.08 11.12
C LEU A 79 2.30 -0.04 12.16
N ALA A 80 3.42 -0.12 12.88
CA ALA A 80 3.56 -1.10 13.96
C ALA A 80 2.54 -0.90 15.09
N ALA A 81 2.04 0.32 15.30
CA ALA A 81 1.00 0.65 16.28
C ALA A 81 -0.45 0.47 15.75
N VAL A 82 -0.61 0.01 14.51
CA VAL A 82 -1.92 -0.16 13.87
C VAL A 82 -2.26 -1.64 13.73
N GLU A 83 -3.54 -1.98 13.99
CA GLU A 83 -4.08 -3.30 13.69
C GLU A 83 -3.96 -3.58 12.19
N ASP A 84 -3.31 -4.71 11.85
CA ASP A 84 -3.02 -5.09 10.46
C ASP A 84 -2.19 -4.03 9.70
N GLY A 85 -1.35 -3.28 10.42
CA GLY A 85 -0.56 -2.17 9.89
C GLY A 85 0.26 -2.48 8.63
N PRO A 86 0.99 -3.61 8.53
CA PRO A 86 1.73 -3.94 7.31
C PRO A 86 0.85 -3.98 6.05
N ALA A 87 -0.42 -4.37 6.16
CA ALA A 87 -1.37 -4.39 5.03
C ALA A 87 -1.90 -2.99 4.66
N LEU A 88 -1.57 -1.95 5.44
CA LEU A 88 -2.00 -0.56 5.25
C LEU A 88 -0.86 0.34 4.77
N ALA A 89 0.30 -0.23 4.41
CA ALA A 89 1.46 0.54 3.96
C ALA A 89 1.15 1.44 2.75
N GLY A 90 0.48 0.91 1.73
CA GLY A 90 0.08 1.71 0.58
C GLY A 90 -1.00 2.75 0.88
N THR A 91 -1.84 2.53 1.91
CA THR A 91 -2.79 3.55 2.39
C THR A 91 -2.05 4.73 3.00
N LEU A 92 -1.08 4.47 3.88
CA LEU A 92 -0.27 5.54 4.47
C LEU A 92 0.55 6.27 3.40
N ALA A 93 1.17 5.54 2.47
CA ALA A 93 1.90 6.13 1.36
C ALA A 93 1.00 7.04 0.49
N GLN A 94 -0.23 6.61 0.19
CA GLN A 94 -1.21 7.42 -0.53
C GLN A 94 -1.59 8.69 0.27
N ALA A 95 -1.82 8.57 1.59
CA ALA A 95 -2.12 9.73 2.42
C ALA A 95 -0.96 10.73 2.45
N MET A 96 0.29 10.27 2.52
CA MET A 96 1.49 11.11 2.47
C MET A 96 1.65 11.83 1.12
N GLN A 97 1.29 11.18 0.02
CA GLN A 97 1.31 11.80 -1.31
C GLN A 97 0.21 12.85 -1.47
N ASN A 98 -1.00 12.53 -1.01
CA ASN A 98 -2.16 13.42 -1.15
C ASN A 98 -2.08 14.62 -0.21
N PHE A 99 -1.54 14.44 1.00
CA PHE A 99 -1.55 15.46 2.03
C PHE A 99 -0.26 15.49 2.88
N PRO A 100 0.87 15.84 2.25
CA PRO A 100 2.21 15.71 2.87
C PRO A 100 2.32 16.52 4.16
N GLU A 101 1.89 17.78 4.18
CA GLU A 101 2.06 18.67 5.35
C GLU A 101 1.36 18.14 6.60
N ALA A 102 0.14 17.59 6.45
CA ALA A 102 -0.54 16.94 7.57
C ALA A 102 0.21 15.70 8.04
N THR A 103 0.64 14.82 7.13
CA THR A 103 1.39 13.61 7.52
C THR A 103 2.78 13.88 8.11
N HIS A 104 3.35 15.06 7.86
CA HIS A 104 4.64 15.45 8.43
C HIS A 104 4.55 16.18 9.77
N THR A 105 3.46 16.89 10.02
CA THR A 105 3.36 17.79 11.18
C THR A 105 2.25 17.41 12.17
N ALA A 106 1.48 16.36 11.87
CA ALA A 106 0.38 15.92 12.71
C ALA A 106 0.80 15.65 14.17
N GLN A 107 -0.08 16.03 15.09
CA GLN A 107 -0.03 15.71 16.51
C GLN A 107 -1.39 15.19 16.94
N VAL A 108 -1.40 14.25 17.88
CA VAL A 108 -2.63 13.63 18.37
C VAL A 108 -2.75 13.77 19.88
N ALA A 109 -3.93 14.16 20.34
CA ALA A 109 -4.33 14.11 21.74
C ALA A 109 -5.44 13.06 21.91
N VAL A 110 -5.40 12.28 22.99
CA VAL A 110 -6.38 11.23 23.29
C VAL A 110 -7.05 11.48 24.64
N SER A 111 -8.38 11.41 24.66
CA SER A 111 -9.25 11.66 25.81
C SER A 111 -10.38 10.61 25.90
N GLY A 112 -11.13 10.60 27.01
CA GLY A 112 -12.39 9.84 27.11
C GLY A 112 -12.28 8.31 26.93
N ILE A 113 -11.18 7.68 27.36
CA ILE A 113 -10.98 6.23 27.17
C ILE A 113 -12.00 5.43 28.00
N THR A 114 -12.74 4.56 27.33
CA THR A 114 -13.74 3.65 27.92
C THR A 114 -13.50 2.23 27.43
N PHE A 115 -13.16 1.31 28.34
CA PHE A 115 -12.92 -0.09 28.01
C PHE A 115 -14.21 -0.84 27.69
N LYS A 116 -14.22 -1.57 26.57
CA LYS A 116 -15.29 -2.49 26.14
C LYS A 116 -14.77 -3.93 26.26
N GLY A 117 -14.49 -4.33 27.50
CA GLY A 117 -13.83 -5.61 27.83
C GLY A 117 -12.31 -5.50 27.86
N LEU A 118 -11.63 -6.65 27.91
CA LEU A 118 -10.17 -6.72 28.13
C LEU A 118 -9.32 -6.34 26.92
N LEU A 119 -9.89 -6.43 25.71
CA LEU A 119 -9.14 -6.35 24.45
C LEU A 119 -9.57 -5.18 23.58
N ASN A 120 -10.53 -4.37 24.01
CA ASN A 120 -11.08 -3.26 23.22
C ASN A 120 -11.34 -2.04 24.10
N ALA A 121 -11.10 -0.85 23.55
CA ALA A 121 -11.48 0.40 24.16
C ALA A 121 -12.06 1.36 23.11
N LYS A 122 -13.04 2.16 23.52
CA LYS A 122 -13.47 3.36 22.79
C LYS A 122 -12.79 4.57 23.39
N LEU A 123 -12.52 5.59 22.61
CA LEU A 123 -11.87 6.82 23.04
C LEU A 123 -12.24 7.97 22.11
N ARG A 124 -11.93 9.18 22.54
CA ARG A 124 -11.95 10.36 21.69
C ARG A 124 -10.52 10.79 21.40
N PHE A 125 -10.27 11.30 20.20
CA PHE A 125 -8.97 11.81 19.83
C PHE A 125 -9.10 13.07 18.99
N HIS A 126 -8.06 13.89 18.99
CA HIS A 126 -8.00 15.13 18.24
C HIS A 126 -6.68 15.18 17.50
N ILE A 127 -6.73 15.32 16.17
CA ILE A 127 -5.54 15.46 15.32
C ILE A 127 -5.44 16.92 14.88
N THR A 128 -4.26 17.50 15.11
CA THR A 128 -3.90 18.84 14.66
C THR A 128 -2.65 18.76 13.80
N TYR A 129 -2.47 19.67 12.85
CA TYR A 129 -1.28 19.74 12.01
C TYR A 129 -1.03 21.21 11.60
N GLN A 130 0.19 21.52 11.15
CA GLN A 130 0.57 22.89 10.80
C GLN A 130 -0.18 23.38 9.55
N GLY A 131 -0.67 24.63 9.59
CA GLY A 131 -1.38 25.27 8.47
C GLY A 131 -2.77 24.69 8.17
N GLY A 132 -3.25 23.75 8.99
CA GLY A 132 -4.42 22.93 8.74
C GLY A 132 -5.75 23.43 9.28
N ALA A 133 -6.83 22.85 8.75
CA ALA A 133 -8.15 22.94 9.38
C ALA A 133 -8.20 22.04 10.61
N ASP A 134 -8.86 22.52 11.66
CA ASP A 134 -9.14 21.72 12.84
C ASP A 134 -10.35 20.80 12.57
N PHE A 135 -10.13 19.49 12.62
CA PHE A 135 -11.19 18.48 12.46
C PHE A 135 -11.98 18.23 13.77
N GLY A 136 -11.62 18.88 14.87
CA GLY A 136 -12.25 18.71 16.18
C GLY A 136 -11.98 17.35 16.82
N GLU A 137 -12.71 17.05 17.90
CA GLU A 137 -12.68 15.73 18.53
C GLU A 137 -13.39 14.68 17.66
N GLN A 138 -12.78 13.50 17.57
CA GLN A 138 -13.18 12.38 16.73
C GLN A 138 -13.26 11.11 17.58
N ASP A 139 -14.18 10.22 17.24
CA ASP A 139 -14.32 8.93 17.93
C ASP A 139 -13.37 7.90 17.34
N GLY A 140 -12.71 7.13 18.20
CA GLY A 140 -11.78 6.08 17.82
C GLY A 140 -11.91 4.83 18.67
N THR A 141 -11.27 3.76 18.19
CA THR A 141 -11.17 2.49 18.89
C THR A 141 -9.74 1.98 18.95
N ALA A 142 -9.38 1.42 20.11
CA ALA A 142 -8.14 0.71 20.33
C ALA A 142 -8.41 -0.77 20.58
N VAL A 143 -7.53 -1.63 20.08
CA VAL A 143 -7.63 -3.08 20.19
C VAL A 143 -6.32 -3.68 20.68
N VAL A 144 -6.38 -4.84 21.36
CA VAL A 144 -5.19 -5.59 21.75
C VAL A 144 -4.87 -6.63 20.68
N VAL A 145 -3.70 -6.50 20.04
CA VAL A 145 -3.15 -7.46 19.08
C VAL A 145 -1.78 -7.90 19.57
N ASN A 146 -1.55 -9.22 19.66
CA ASN A 146 -0.28 -9.77 20.15
C ASN A 146 0.17 -9.17 21.50
N ARG A 147 -0.79 -9.01 22.43
CA ARG A 147 -0.60 -8.41 23.77
C ARG A 147 -0.14 -6.93 23.76
N GLN A 148 -0.32 -6.22 22.65
CA GLN A 148 -0.04 -4.80 22.54
C GLN A 148 -1.33 -4.05 22.18
N TRP A 149 -1.57 -2.92 22.83
CA TRP A 149 -2.60 -1.98 22.41
C TRP A 149 -2.20 -1.34 21.08
N LYS A 150 -3.15 -1.31 20.15
CA LYS A 150 -3.00 -0.75 18.82
C LYS A 150 -4.21 0.11 18.47
N VAL A 151 -4.03 1.06 17.57
CA VAL A 151 -5.13 1.73 16.88
C VAL A 151 -5.85 0.68 16.03
N SER A 152 -7.19 0.62 16.11
CA SER A 152 -7.94 -0.30 15.25
C SER A 152 -7.78 0.05 13.78
N ARG A 153 -7.92 -0.95 12.90
CA ARG A 153 -7.85 -0.73 11.45
C ARG A 153 -8.88 0.30 11.00
N GLU A 154 -10.10 0.19 11.53
CA GLU A 154 -11.21 1.09 11.21
C GLU A 154 -10.86 2.55 11.53
N THR A 155 -10.36 2.82 12.74
CA THR A 155 -9.96 4.18 13.14
C THR A 155 -8.86 4.71 12.22
N PHE A 156 -7.83 3.90 11.96
CA PHE A 156 -6.73 4.31 11.09
C PHE A 156 -7.23 4.62 9.66
N CYS A 157 -8.08 3.76 9.11
CA CYS A 157 -8.66 3.95 7.78
C CYS A 157 -9.53 5.21 7.69
N THR A 158 -10.32 5.52 8.74
CA THR A 158 -11.09 6.77 8.80
C THR A 158 -10.18 7.99 8.74
N VAL A 159 -9.10 8.00 9.54
CA VAL A 159 -8.14 9.13 9.57
C VAL A 159 -7.43 9.27 8.21
N MET A 160 -6.95 8.17 7.64
CA MET A 160 -6.30 8.21 6.31
C MET A 160 -7.26 8.65 5.21
N GLY A 161 -8.56 8.33 5.34
CA GLY A 161 -9.61 8.78 4.44
C GLY A 161 -9.77 10.30 4.40
N TRP A 162 -9.47 11.02 5.49
CA TRP A 162 -9.45 12.49 5.49
C TRP A 162 -8.36 13.06 4.58
N ALA A 163 -7.29 12.31 4.35
CA ALA A 163 -6.24 12.62 3.37
C ALA A 163 -6.53 12.03 1.98
N GLY A 164 -7.76 11.58 1.72
CA GLY A 164 -8.16 10.99 0.43
C GLY A 164 -7.53 9.63 0.14
N ALA A 165 -6.95 8.95 1.14
CA ALA A 165 -6.43 7.60 0.96
C ALA A 165 -7.55 6.55 1.08
N VAL A 166 -7.50 5.54 0.23
CA VAL A 166 -8.46 4.43 0.25
C VAL A 166 -7.87 3.26 1.01
N CYS A 167 -8.57 2.72 2.01
CA CYS A 167 -8.11 1.50 2.67
C CYS A 167 -8.45 0.24 1.87
N PRO A 168 -7.53 -0.74 1.76
CA PRO A 168 -7.89 -2.05 1.25
C PRO A 168 -8.93 -2.70 2.17
N PRO A 169 -9.80 -3.59 1.63
CA PRO A 169 -10.59 -4.48 2.47
C PRO A 169 -9.67 -5.35 3.32
N LYS A 170 -10.22 -5.90 4.41
CA LYS A 170 -9.49 -6.90 5.19
C LYS A 170 -9.28 -8.15 4.34
N ALA A 171 -8.07 -8.71 4.38
CA ALA A 171 -7.79 -9.95 3.68
C ALA A 171 -8.69 -11.08 4.20
N GLY A 172 -9.21 -11.88 3.28
CA GLY A 172 -9.97 -13.08 3.58
C GLY A 172 -9.17 -14.35 3.28
N HIS A 173 -9.88 -15.42 2.96
CA HIS A 173 -9.25 -16.69 2.62
C HIS A 173 -8.44 -16.56 1.34
N GLN A 174 -7.19 -17.00 1.42
CA GLN A 174 -6.26 -16.96 0.31
C GLN A 174 -6.58 -18.05 -0.74
N PRO A 175 -6.29 -17.82 -2.02
CA PRO A 175 -6.30 -18.89 -3.02
C PRO A 175 -5.22 -19.94 -2.72
N GLN A 176 -5.33 -21.12 -3.35
CA GLN A 176 -4.37 -22.22 -3.13
C GLN A 176 -2.92 -21.84 -3.43
N ASN A 177 -2.70 -20.97 -4.43
CA ASN A 177 -1.38 -20.44 -4.78
C ASN A 177 -1.44 -18.91 -4.91
N PRO A 178 -1.26 -18.16 -3.80
CA PRO A 178 -1.37 -16.70 -3.79
C PRO A 178 -0.37 -16.03 -4.72
N ALA A 179 0.87 -16.52 -4.80
CA ALA A 179 1.89 -15.95 -5.66
C ALA A 179 1.58 -16.13 -7.16
N ALA A 180 1.02 -17.27 -7.56
CA ALA A 180 0.56 -17.48 -8.93
C ALA A 180 -0.67 -16.61 -9.25
N ALA A 181 -1.64 -16.55 -8.33
CA ALA A 181 -2.82 -15.71 -8.46
C ALA A 181 -2.46 -14.22 -8.59
N GLN A 182 -1.51 -13.74 -7.78
CA GLN A 182 -1.04 -12.35 -7.85
C GLN A 182 -0.45 -12.02 -9.23
N ARG A 183 0.42 -12.89 -9.78
CA ARG A 183 0.98 -12.70 -11.13
C ARG A 183 -0.10 -12.74 -12.21
N ALA A 184 -1.07 -13.63 -12.09
CA ALA A 184 -2.18 -13.72 -13.04
C ALA A 184 -3.05 -12.46 -13.03
N ILE A 185 -3.32 -11.88 -11.85
CA ILE A 185 -4.02 -10.59 -11.72
C ILE A 185 -3.23 -9.46 -12.39
N GLN A 186 -1.92 -9.37 -12.13
CA GLN A 186 -1.05 -8.36 -12.75
C GLN A 186 -1.07 -8.46 -14.28
N GLN A 187 -1.01 -9.68 -14.81
CA GLN A 187 -1.11 -9.94 -16.25
C GLN A 187 -2.48 -9.55 -16.82
N ALA A 188 -3.57 -9.88 -16.12
CA ALA A 188 -4.91 -9.52 -16.56
C ALA A 188 -5.09 -8.00 -16.66
N TYR A 189 -4.59 -7.24 -15.67
CA TYR A 189 -4.63 -5.77 -15.72
C TYR A 189 -3.79 -5.22 -16.87
N ALA A 190 -2.56 -5.71 -17.06
CA ALA A 190 -1.71 -5.31 -18.18
C ALA A 190 -2.38 -5.58 -19.53
N GLN A 191 -2.94 -6.78 -19.71
CA GLN A 191 -3.66 -7.15 -20.93
C GLN A 191 -4.88 -6.26 -21.18
N ALA A 192 -5.66 -5.94 -20.13
CA ALA A 192 -6.87 -5.15 -20.25
C ALA A 192 -6.63 -3.66 -20.52
N PHE A 193 -5.56 -3.08 -19.97
CA PHE A 193 -5.37 -1.62 -19.93
C PHE A 193 -4.09 -1.10 -20.60
N THR A 194 -3.17 -1.96 -21.05
CA THR A 194 -2.06 -1.49 -21.90
C THR A 194 -2.57 -1.14 -23.28
N GLY A 195 -2.26 0.08 -23.72
CA GLY A 195 -2.72 0.63 -24.98
C GLY A 195 -2.08 -0.01 -26.22
N GLY A 196 -2.70 0.25 -27.37
CA GLY A 196 -2.21 -0.21 -28.67
C GLY A 196 -2.36 -1.72 -28.92
N GLN A 197 -3.06 -2.43 -28.03
CA GLN A 197 -3.38 -3.84 -28.17
C GLN A 197 -4.61 -4.05 -29.06
N ASP A 198 -4.75 -5.27 -29.57
CA ASP A 198 -5.97 -5.72 -30.22
C ASP A 198 -7.17 -5.67 -29.23
N PRO A 199 -8.31 -5.05 -29.58
CA PRO A 199 -9.45 -4.95 -28.67
C PRO A 199 -9.95 -6.30 -28.14
N ALA A 200 -9.96 -7.35 -28.97
CA ALA A 200 -10.38 -8.68 -28.52
C ALA A 200 -9.38 -9.28 -27.52
N HIS A 201 -8.07 -9.05 -27.72
CA HIS A 201 -7.04 -9.39 -26.74
C HIS A 201 -7.29 -8.70 -25.39
N SER A 202 -7.56 -7.39 -25.37
CA SER A 202 -7.83 -6.67 -24.11
C SER A 202 -9.09 -7.18 -23.41
N LEU A 203 -10.19 -7.36 -24.15
CA LEU A 203 -11.46 -7.81 -23.60
C LEU A 203 -11.42 -9.25 -23.08
N ALA A 204 -10.53 -10.12 -23.59
CA ALA A 204 -10.38 -11.48 -23.07
C ALA A 204 -9.95 -11.52 -21.58
N ALA A 205 -9.22 -10.49 -21.11
CA ALA A 205 -8.81 -10.34 -19.71
C ALA A 205 -9.85 -9.67 -18.81
N VAL A 206 -11.02 -9.31 -19.35
CA VAL A 206 -12.11 -8.64 -18.63
C VAL A 206 -13.25 -9.63 -18.37
N GLN A 207 -13.79 -9.60 -17.17
CA GLN A 207 -15.01 -10.32 -16.84
C GLN A 207 -16.13 -9.86 -17.76
N ASP A 208 -16.75 -10.80 -18.46
CA ASP A 208 -17.80 -10.51 -19.44
C ASP A 208 -17.34 -9.54 -20.57
N GLY A 209 -16.06 -9.60 -20.93
CA GLY A 209 -15.45 -8.74 -21.93
C GLY A 209 -16.14 -8.68 -23.30
N PRO A 210 -16.64 -9.78 -23.88
CA PRO A 210 -17.35 -9.73 -25.16
C PRO A 210 -18.55 -8.77 -25.16
N ALA A 211 -19.25 -8.63 -24.03
CA ALA A 211 -20.38 -7.71 -23.88
C ALA A 211 -19.96 -6.24 -23.70
N LEU A 212 -18.66 -5.94 -23.68
CA LEU A 212 -18.08 -4.61 -23.48
C LEU A 212 -17.36 -4.07 -24.72
N ALA A 213 -17.52 -4.72 -25.88
CA ALA A 213 -16.88 -4.32 -27.13
C ALA A 213 -17.23 -2.87 -27.52
N ASP A 214 -18.51 -2.51 -27.48
CA ASP A 214 -18.97 -1.15 -27.82
C ASP A 214 -18.45 -0.11 -26.82
N THR A 215 -18.36 -0.47 -25.54
CA THR A 215 -17.78 0.40 -24.50
C THR A 215 -16.32 0.72 -24.79
N LEU A 216 -15.51 -0.30 -25.12
CA LEU A 216 -14.10 -0.08 -25.46
C LEU A 216 -13.96 0.72 -26.76
N ALA A 217 -14.78 0.42 -27.78
CA ALA A 217 -14.78 1.17 -29.04
C ALA A 217 -15.11 2.65 -28.81
N GLN A 218 -16.08 2.95 -27.94
CA GLN A 218 -16.43 4.32 -27.57
C GLN A 218 -15.27 5.03 -26.84
N ALA A 219 -14.61 4.35 -25.89
CA ALA A 219 -13.45 4.91 -25.20
C ALA A 219 -12.29 5.23 -26.17
N MET A 220 -12.03 4.35 -27.14
CA MET A 220 -11.01 4.56 -28.18
C MET A 220 -11.36 5.73 -29.10
N GLN A 221 -12.65 5.93 -29.42
CA GLN A 221 -13.10 7.07 -30.23
C GLN A 221 -13.00 8.40 -29.47
N ASN A 222 -13.40 8.40 -28.19
CA ASN A 222 -13.40 9.60 -27.37
C ASN A 222 -11.98 10.03 -26.98
N PHE A 223 -11.08 9.08 -26.68
CA PHE A 223 -9.73 9.32 -26.19
C PHE A 223 -8.70 8.41 -26.88
N PRO A 224 -8.42 8.61 -28.19
CA PRO A 224 -7.56 7.73 -28.97
C PRO A 224 -6.10 7.71 -28.48
N GLU A 225 -5.52 8.85 -28.08
CA GLU A 225 -4.14 8.90 -27.59
C GLU A 225 -4.00 8.16 -26.25
N ALA A 226 -4.94 8.38 -25.32
CA ALA A 226 -4.93 7.72 -24.02
C ALA A 226 -5.03 6.20 -24.18
N THR A 227 -5.99 5.72 -24.99
CA THR A 227 -6.18 4.28 -25.24
C THR A 227 -5.07 3.65 -26.07
N ALA A 228 -4.36 4.42 -26.91
CA ALA A 228 -3.22 3.91 -27.68
C ALA A 228 -1.92 3.82 -26.85
N THR A 229 -1.76 4.67 -25.84
CA THR A 229 -0.47 4.82 -25.11
C THR A 229 -0.55 4.44 -23.64
N ALA A 230 -1.71 3.97 -23.17
CA ALA A 230 -1.91 3.60 -21.78
C ALA A 230 -0.90 2.54 -21.31
N ALA A 231 -0.39 2.74 -20.10
CA ALA A 231 0.36 1.75 -19.34
C ALA A 231 -0.28 1.63 -17.97
N VAL A 232 -0.26 0.42 -17.40
CA VAL A 232 -0.83 0.16 -16.08
C VAL A 232 0.20 -0.47 -15.16
N THR A 233 0.23 -0.03 -13.92
CA THR A 233 0.92 -0.70 -12.83
C THR A 233 -0.08 -1.09 -11.75
N THR A 234 0.24 -2.13 -10.98
CA THR A 234 -0.64 -2.65 -9.92
C THR A 234 0.14 -2.88 -8.64
N SER A 235 -0.46 -2.62 -7.49
CA SER A 235 0.10 -2.84 -6.16
C SER A 235 -0.98 -3.27 -5.16
N ASP A 236 -0.57 -3.63 -3.94
CA ASP A 236 -1.46 -3.95 -2.82
C ASP A 236 -2.57 -4.95 -3.15
N ILE A 237 -2.21 -6.07 -3.79
CA ILE A 237 -3.17 -7.12 -4.12
C ILE A 237 -3.60 -7.82 -2.83
N VAL A 238 -4.87 -7.68 -2.47
CA VAL A 238 -5.51 -8.26 -1.29
C VAL A 238 -6.60 -9.23 -1.73
N PHE A 239 -6.39 -10.52 -1.49
CA PHE A 239 -7.43 -11.53 -1.69
C PHE A 239 -8.51 -11.40 -0.61
N THR A 240 -9.75 -11.11 -1.02
CA THR A 240 -10.91 -11.06 -0.12
C THR A 240 -11.54 -12.43 0.05
N ASP A 241 -11.37 -13.31 -0.94
CA ASP A 241 -11.65 -14.75 -0.87
C ASP A 241 -10.85 -15.46 -1.99
N PRO A 242 -10.90 -16.81 -2.13
CA PRO A 242 -10.09 -17.53 -3.11
C PRO A 242 -10.37 -17.18 -4.58
N ARG A 243 -11.45 -16.45 -4.87
CA ARG A 243 -11.92 -16.10 -6.22
C ARG A 243 -12.04 -14.60 -6.46
N ASN A 244 -11.82 -13.76 -5.44
CA ASN A 244 -11.93 -12.31 -5.55
C ASN A 244 -10.72 -11.62 -4.90
N ALA A 245 -10.25 -10.56 -5.55
CA ALA A 245 -9.18 -9.73 -5.03
C ALA A 245 -9.51 -8.26 -5.21
N TRP A 246 -9.06 -7.45 -4.25
CA TRP A 246 -8.95 -6.01 -4.36
C TRP A 246 -7.50 -5.65 -4.67
N LEU A 247 -7.27 -4.56 -5.39
CA LEU A 247 -5.92 -4.05 -5.63
C LEU A 247 -5.94 -2.56 -5.92
N ARG A 248 -4.74 -1.97 -5.82
CA ARG A 248 -4.46 -0.66 -6.40
C ARG A 248 -3.93 -0.80 -7.82
N PHE A 249 -4.26 0.16 -8.64
CA PHE A 249 -3.68 0.28 -9.97
C PHE A 249 -3.49 1.75 -10.34
N HIS A 250 -2.55 2.02 -11.23
CA HIS A 250 -2.26 3.35 -11.74
C HIS A 250 -2.13 3.26 -13.25
N ILE A 251 -2.96 4.03 -13.96
CA ILE A 251 -2.93 4.12 -15.42
C ILE A 251 -2.28 5.44 -15.80
N THR A 252 -1.24 5.37 -16.61
CA THR A 252 -0.58 6.53 -17.21
C THR A 252 -0.71 6.45 -18.73
N TYR A 253 -0.65 7.58 -19.42
CA TYR A 253 -0.68 7.66 -20.87
C TYR A 253 0.05 8.94 -21.32
N GLN A 254 0.40 9.02 -22.60
CA GLN A 254 1.15 10.16 -23.12
C GLN A 254 0.30 11.44 -23.14
N GLY A 255 0.91 12.57 -22.79
CA GLY A 255 0.28 13.90 -22.84
C GLY A 255 -0.88 14.15 -21.86
N GLY A 256 -1.17 13.16 -20.99
CA GLY A 256 -2.37 13.11 -20.17
C GLY A 256 -2.29 13.74 -18.79
N LEU A 257 -3.47 13.96 -18.20
CA LEU A 257 -3.61 14.16 -16.76
C LEU A 257 -3.37 12.84 -16.04
N ASP A 258 -2.57 12.89 -14.98
CA ASP A 258 -2.41 11.78 -14.05
C ASP A 258 -3.61 11.71 -13.10
N PHE A 259 -4.37 10.63 -13.16
CA PHE A 259 -5.50 10.37 -12.25
C PHE A 259 -5.06 9.79 -10.90
N GLY A 260 -3.75 9.61 -10.71
CA GLY A 260 -3.16 9.04 -9.51
C GLY A 260 -3.50 7.56 -9.33
N VAL A 261 -3.23 7.06 -8.13
CA VAL A 261 -3.48 5.67 -7.78
C VAL A 261 -4.98 5.44 -7.52
N GLN A 262 -5.52 4.48 -8.24
CA GLN A 262 -6.92 4.07 -8.21
C GLN A 262 -7.04 2.69 -7.54
N SER A 263 -8.26 2.30 -7.21
CA SER A 263 -8.55 0.97 -6.66
C SER A 263 -9.54 0.23 -7.52
N GLY A 264 -9.38 -1.09 -7.60
CA GLY A 264 -10.22 -1.96 -8.41
C GLY A 264 -10.25 -3.38 -7.86
N THR A 265 -10.95 -4.24 -8.57
CA THR A 265 -11.11 -5.65 -8.21
C THR A 265 -10.82 -6.59 -9.38
N ALA A 266 -10.35 -7.78 -9.03
CA ALA A 266 -10.15 -8.89 -9.94
C ALA A 266 -10.98 -10.09 -9.49
N VAL A 267 -11.42 -10.90 -10.46
CA VAL A 267 -12.28 -12.07 -10.24
C VAL A 267 -11.72 -13.30 -10.97
N LEU A 268 -11.88 -14.48 -10.36
CA LEU A 268 -11.51 -15.75 -10.97
C LEU A 268 -12.70 -16.37 -11.72
N VAL A 269 -12.63 -16.35 -13.05
CA VAL A 269 -13.65 -16.89 -13.96
C VAL A 269 -13.03 -18.00 -14.80
N ASP A 270 -13.61 -19.20 -14.74
CA ASP A 270 -13.17 -20.37 -15.49
C ASP A 270 -11.66 -20.68 -15.35
N GLY A 271 -11.11 -20.48 -14.15
CA GLY A 271 -9.70 -20.71 -13.86
C GLY A 271 -8.75 -19.58 -14.27
N HIS A 272 -9.27 -18.49 -14.84
CA HIS A 272 -8.50 -17.32 -15.25
C HIS A 272 -8.85 -16.10 -14.39
N TRP A 273 -7.83 -15.45 -13.83
CA TRP A 273 -8.01 -14.15 -13.19
C TRP A 273 -8.28 -13.10 -14.26
N LYS A 274 -9.30 -12.28 -14.02
CA LYS A 274 -9.76 -11.21 -14.91
C LYS A 274 -9.97 -9.93 -14.14
N VAL A 275 -9.85 -8.80 -14.82
CA VAL A 275 -10.34 -7.50 -14.32
C VAL A 275 -11.86 -7.61 -14.16
N SER A 276 -12.40 -7.17 -13.02
CA SER A 276 -13.85 -7.19 -12.83
C SER A 276 -14.54 -6.24 -13.82
N ARG A 277 -15.76 -6.59 -14.23
CA ARG A 277 -16.58 -5.75 -15.12
C ARG A 277 -16.73 -4.35 -14.55
N GLN A 278 -17.00 -4.25 -13.24
CA GLN A 278 -17.13 -2.99 -12.53
C GLN A 278 -15.87 -2.11 -12.67
N THR A 279 -14.69 -2.68 -12.44
CA THR A 279 -13.44 -1.91 -12.56
C THR A 279 -13.22 -1.43 -13.98
N PHE A 280 -13.39 -2.31 -14.96
CA PHE A 280 -13.22 -1.94 -16.37
C PHE A 280 -14.18 -0.82 -16.76
N CYS A 281 -15.45 -0.93 -16.38
CA CYS A 281 -16.46 0.09 -16.63
C CYS A 281 -16.14 1.43 -15.99
N THR A 282 -15.64 1.44 -14.75
CA THR A 282 -15.19 2.68 -14.10
C THR A 282 -14.07 3.35 -14.89
N VAL A 283 -13.07 2.58 -15.34
CA VAL A 283 -11.94 3.12 -16.13
C VAL A 283 -12.41 3.63 -17.49
N MET A 284 -13.23 2.87 -18.21
CA MET A 284 -13.78 3.30 -19.50
C MET A 284 -14.68 4.55 -19.36
N GLY A 285 -15.37 4.68 -18.22
CA GLY A 285 -16.16 5.87 -17.89
C GLY A 285 -15.32 7.15 -17.79
N TRP A 286 -14.05 7.08 -17.40
CA TRP A 286 -13.14 8.24 -17.43
C TRP A 286 -12.88 8.72 -18.86
N ALA A 287 -12.94 7.80 -19.83
CA ALA A 287 -12.88 8.10 -21.25
C ALA A 287 -14.28 8.42 -21.84
N GLY A 288 -15.28 8.72 -21.01
CA GLY A 288 -16.63 9.08 -21.43
C GLY A 288 -17.41 7.93 -22.08
N ALA A 289 -16.98 6.68 -21.91
CA ALA A 289 -17.71 5.53 -22.43
C ALA A 289 -18.82 5.08 -21.47
N THR A 290 -19.88 4.52 -22.03
CA THR A 290 -21.02 3.96 -21.27
C THR A 290 -20.91 2.44 -21.22
N CYS A 291 -21.10 1.87 -20.03
CA CYS A 291 -21.22 0.43 -19.87
C CYS A 291 -22.68 -0.02 -19.91
N PRO A 292 -23.00 -1.12 -20.61
CA PRO A 292 -24.33 -1.72 -20.52
C PRO A 292 -24.58 -2.25 -19.10
N ALA A 293 -25.86 -2.38 -18.74
CA ALA A 293 -26.25 -3.06 -17.51
C ALA A 293 -25.71 -4.52 -17.49
N PRO A 294 -25.43 -5.09 -16.30
CA PRO A 294 -24.99 -6.48 -16.16
C PRO A 294 -26.03 -7.50 -16.63
#